data_AF-A0A846RWI5-F1
#
_entry.id   AF-A0A846RWI5-F1
#
_cell.length_a   1.000
_cell.length_b   1.000
_cell.length_c   1.000
_cell.angle_alpha   90.00
_cell.angle_beta   90.00
_cell.angle_gamma   90.00
#
_symmetry.space_group_name_H-M   'P 1'
#
loop_
_entity.id
_entity.type
_entity.pdbx_description
1 polymer ?
#
loop_
_entity_poly.entity_id
_entity_poly.type
_entity_poly.pdbx_seq_one_letter_code
_entity_poly.pdbx_strand_id
1 'polypeptide(L)'
;MEALTKESTRPRSTPTMVSEPVRSTAIEIRARLKKNGWDYGPKSVAAKMRRMGIKAPAPATLHRIFTQAGLVTPQPRKRPRSSYRRFVHPNPNSCWQIDATGWQLQDRTAVIFEIIDDHSRLELVSMSARSKNSEDAVRAVSLAIERYGVPQKVLSDNGTALNPSRRGWEGALVKMLKALGVKPITGKPSSPTTQGKNERIHSTLQRFLTQQPPVATLNQLQDQLDLFRPYYNTEREHQALNGKTPQEAWDAMPKASPPQPPPVPEAQPEETTRRACPKGSVKVRSTMVMLGHHHARQTITIIITPAAIMFFDAAGTEIRSITPPEPGTTYIGNNQPRGFMANQQSTKS
;
A
#
# COMPACT_ATOMS: atom_id res chain seq x y z
N MET A 1 70.97 -18.68 -29.74
CA MET A 1 69.67 -18.59 -30.42
C MET A 1 68.77 -17.68 -29.60
N GLU A 2 68.74 -16.39 -29.94
CA GLU A 2 67.79 -15.43 -29.36
C GLU A 2 66.38 -15.77 -29.82
N ALA A 3 65.47 -16.00 -28.87
CA ALA A 3 64.07 -16.23 -29.16
C ALA A 3 63.41 -14.90 -29.55
N LEU A 4 63.00 -14.76 -30.81
CA LEU A 4 62.16 -13.66 -31.27
C LEU A 4 60.86 -13.64 -30.45
N THR A 5 60.72 -12.63 -29.59
CA THR A 5 59.45 -12.33 -28.94
C THR A 5 58.51 -11.73 -29.98
N LYS A 6 57.38 -12.40 -30.20
CA LYS A 6 56.38 -12.01 -31.21
C LYS A 6 55.77 -10.66 -30.80
N GLU A 7 56.11 -9.59 -31.51
CA GLU A 7 55.51 -8.28 -31.28
C GLU A 7 53.98 -8.32 -31.48
N SER A 8 53.27 -7.48 -30.72
CA SER A 8 51.82 -7.40 -30.75
C SER A 8 51.33 -7.01 -32.15
N THR A 9 50.59 -7.89 -32.82
CA THR A 9 49.92 -7.63 -34.10
C THR A 9 48.69 -6.72 -33.99
N ARG A 10 48.52 -6.05 -32.84
CA ARG A 10 47.39 -5.17 -32.59
C ARG A 10 47.58 -3.86 -33.36
N PRO A 11 46.61 -3.42 -34.19
CA PRO A 11 46.70 -2.15 -34.89
C PRO A 11 46.96 -1.00 -33.90
N ARG A 12 47.95 -0.14 -34.20
CA ARG A 12 48.32 1.04 -33.36
C ARG A 12 47.16 2.02 -33.15
N SER A 13 46.18 1.99 -34.04
CA SER A 13 44.94 2.75 -33.95
C SER A 13 43.82 1.92 -34.59
N THR A 14 42.66 1.86 -33.93
CA THR A 14 41.42 1.41 -34.56
C THR A 14 40.52 2.65 -34.68
N PRO A 15 40.00 2.98 -35.89
CA PRO A 15 39.12 4.14 -36.10
C PRO A 15 37.88 4.15 -35.19
N THR A 16 37.52 2.98 -34.66
CA THR A 16 36.40 2.74 -33.73
C THR A 16 36.78 2.84 -32.24
N MET A 17 38.01 3.28 -31.90
CA MET A 17 38.36 3.53 -30.50
C MET A 17 37.51 4.65 -29.93
N VAL A 18 36.78 4.33 -28.86
CA VAL A 18 36.12 5.34 -28.02
C VAL A 18 37.19 6.30 -27.52
N SER A 19 36.95 7.60 -27.68
CA SER A 19 37.89 8.64 -27.26
C SER A 19 38.16 8.57 -25.76
N GLU A 20 39.38 8.96 -25.36
CA GLU A 20 39.79 8.95 -23.95
C GLU A 20 38.86 9.78 -23.05
N PRO A 21 38.37 10.96 -23.47
CA PRO A 21 37.37 11.70 -22.69
C PRO A 21 36.10 10.87 -22.42
N VAL A 22 35.55 10.19 -23.43
CA VAL A 22 34.34 9.38 -23.27
C VAL A 22 34.58 8.17 -22.35
N ARG A 23 35.78 7.57 -22.42
CA ARG A 23 36.20 6.51 -21.50
C ARG A 23 36.25 7.02 -20.06
N SER A 24 36.92 8.15 -19.82
CA SER A 24 37.05 8.75 -18.49
C SER A 24 35.68 9.09 -17.90
N THR A 25 34.82 9.75 -18.68
CA THR A 25 33.45 10.07 -18.26
C THR A 25 32.63 8.82 -17.91
N ALA A 26 32.76 7.74 -18.68
CA ALA A 26 32.07 6.49 -18.37
C ALA A 26 32.53 5.87 -17.04
N ILE A 27 33.83 5.94 -16.73
CA ILE A 27 34.39 5.45 -15.46
C ILE A 27 33.91 6.31 -14.29
N GLU A 28 33.92 7.64 -14.45
CA GLU A 28 33.43 8.57 -13.43
C GLU A 28 31.95 8.34 -13.12
N ILE A 29 31.10 8.23 -14.15
CA ILE A 29 29.68 7.94 -13.98
C ILE A 29 29.47 6.60 -13.27
N ARG A 30 30.25 5.56 -13.63
CA ARG A 30 30.20 4.27 -12.95
C ARG A 30 30.54 4.41 -11.46
N ALA A 31 31.61 5.13 -11.14
CA ALA A 31 32.06 5.35 -9.76
C ALA A 31 30.99 6.09 -8.95
N ARG A 32 30.42 7.16 -9.51
CA ARG A 32 29.34 7.93 -8.87
C ARG A 32 28.08 7.10 -8.62
N LEU A 33 27.65 6.31 -9.62
CA LEU A 33 26.49 5.42 -9.45
C LEU A 33 26.75 4.38 -8.36
N LYS A 34 27.95 3.78 -8.33
CA LYS A 34 28.34 2.81 -7.29
C LYS A 34 28.36 3.46 -5.90
N LYS A 35 29.00 4.62 -5.76
CA LYS A 35 29.09 5.38 -4.51
C LYS A 35 27.71 5.73 -3.94
N ASN A 36 26.74 6.00 -4.81
CA ASN A 36 25.37 6.33 -4.40
C ASN A 36 24.44 5.09 -4.31
N GLY A 37 24.98 3.87 -4.44
CA GLY A 37 24.21 2.62 -4.29
C GLY A 37 23.28 2.27 -5.45
N TRP A 38 23.42 2.96 -6.59
CA TRP A 38 22.62 2.71 -7.78
C TRP A 38 23.17 1.56 -8.63
N ASP A 39 22.37 1.05 -9.57
CA ASP A 39 22.88 0.11 -10.56
C ASP A 39 23.99 0.80 -11.39
N TYR A 40 25.19 0.24 -11.39
CA TYR A 40 26.37 0.86 -12.03
C TYR A 40 26.93 0.04 -13.20
N GLY A 41 26.15 -0.92 -13.72
CA GLY A 41 26.55 -1.75 -14.87
C GLY A 41 26.60 -1.00 -16.20
N PRO A 42 27.13 -1.61 -17.28
CA PRO A 42 27.25 -0.95 -18.59
C PRO A 42 25.95 -0.34 -19.12
N LYS A 43 24.81 -1.01 -18.94
CA LYS A 43 23.50 -0.47 -19.33
C LYS A 43 23.12 0.78 -18.54
N SER A 44 23.36 0.79 -17.23
CA SER A 44 23.06 1.93 -16.35
C SER A 44 23.98 3.12 -16.61
N VAL A 45 25.24 2.89 -16.94
CA VAL A 45 26.15 3.97 -17.36
C VAL A 45 25.72 4.55 -18.70
N ALA A 46 25.41 3.70 -19.68
CA ALA A 46 24.92 4.18 -20.97
C ALA A 46 23.65 5.02 -20.83
N ALA A 47 22.70 4.56 -20.01
CA ALA A 47 21.50 5.28 -19.63
C ALA A 47 21.82 6.68 -19.07
N LYS A 48 22.65 6.75 -18.04
CA LYS A 48 23.00 8.03 -17.40
C LYS A 48 23.74 8.96 -18.37
N MET A 49 24.63 8.44 -19.21
CA MET A 49 25.29 9.22 -20.26
C MET A 49 24.26 9.84 -21.22
N ARG A 50 23.30 9.07 -21.73
CA ARG A 50 22.26 9.59 -22.64
C ARG A 50 21.43 10.68 -21.98
N ARG A 51 21.04 10.50 -20.71
CA ARG A 51 20.31 11.53 -19.94
C ARG A 51 21.10 12.80 -19.70
N MET A 52 22.43 12.69 -19.66
CA MET A 52 23.32 13.85 -19.59
C MET A 52 23.60 14.47 -20.97
N GLY A 53 22.92 14.03 -22.04
CA GLY A 53 23.15 14.50 -23.42
C GLY A 53 24.42 13.95 -24.07
N ILE A 54 25.08 12.97 -23.44
CA ILE A 54 26.34 12.40 -23.89
C ILE A 54 26.05 11.18 -24.76
N LYS A 55 26.63 11.13 -25.97
CA LYS A 55 26.55 9.96 -26.86
C LYS A 55 27.19 8.74 -26.20
N ALA A 56 26.36 7.87 -25.65
CA ALA A 56 26.80 6.68 -24.94
C ALA A 56 27.36 5.61 -25.90
N PRO A 57 28.54 5.03 -25.62
CA PRO A 57 28.99 3.84 -26.31
C PRO A 57 28.03 2.65 -26.10
N ALA A 58 28.10 1.66 -26.99
CA ALA A 58 27.34 0.42 -26.82
C ALA A 58 27.65 -0.25 -25.46
N PRO A 59 26.68 -0.93 -24.82
CA PRO A 59 26.91 -1.60 -23.54
C PRO A 59 28.07 -2.62 -23.54
N ALA A 60 28.31 -3.30 -24.67
CA ALA A 60 29.46 -4.19 -24.83
C ALA A 60 30.80 -3.43 -24.81
N THR A 61 30.85 -2.25 -25.44
CA THR A 61 32.01 -1.37 -25.42
C THR A 61 32.29 -0.85 -24.01
N LEU A 62 31.26 -0.42 -23.29
CA LEU A 62 31.37 0.00 -21.89
C LEU A 62 31.84 -1.15 -20.99
N HIS A 63 31.33 -2.36 -21.20
CA HIS A 63 31.82 -3.55 -20.48
C HIS A 63 33.33 -3.73 -20.69
N ARG A 64 33.80 -3.69 -21.94
CA ARG A 64 35.23 -3.80 -22.26
C ARG A 64 36.07 -2.69 -21.63
N ILE A 65 35.57 -1.44 -21.64
CA ILE A 65 36.22 -0.31 -20.96
C ILE A 65 36.40 -0.62 -19.47
N PHE A 66 35.33 -1.08 -18.80
CA PHE A 66 35.39 -1.39 -17.37
C PHE A 66 36.28 -2.60 -17.06
N THR A 67 36.29 -3.63 -17.92
CA THR A 67 37.21 -4.77 -17.78
C THR A 67 38.67 -4.33 -17.89
N GLN A 68 38.99 -3.50 -18.90
CA GLN A 68 40.35 -2.99 -19.09
C GLN A 68 40.81 -2.06 -17.95
N ALA A 69 39.87 -1.36 -17.31
CA ALA A 69 40.14 -0.55 -16.13
C ALA A 69 40.16 -1.34 -14.81
N GLY A 70 40.02 -2.68 -14.85
CA GLY A 70 40.01 -3.52 -13.63
C GLY A 70 38.76 -3.40 -12.77
N LEU A 71 37.67 -2.80 -13.29
CA LEU A 71 36.45 -2.47 -12.54
C LEU A 71 35.36 -3.56 -12.58
N VAL A 72 35.63 -4.70 -13.21
CA VAL A 72 34.69 -5.82 -13.36
C VAL A 72 35.24 -7.05 -12.63
N THR A 73 34.54 -7.50 -11.60
CA THR A 73 34.80 -8.80 -10.97
C THR A 73 34.13 -9.90 -11.79
N PRO A 74 34.87 -10.89 -12.33
CA PRO A 74 34.28 -12.01 -13.06
C PRO A 74 33.31 -12.81 -12.17
N GLN A 75 32.12 -13.13 -12.68
CA GLN A 75 31.17 -14.04 -12.01
C GLN A 75 30.86 -15.26 -12.92
N PRO A 76 31.82 -16.18 -13.10
CA PRO A 76 31.73 -17.26 -14.09
C PRO A 76 30.64 -18.30 -13.78
N ARG A 77 30.17 -18.40 -12.53
CA ARG A 77 29.18 -19.40 -12.10
C ARG A 77 27.72 -18.98 -12.30
N LYS A 78 27.47 -17.75 -12.79
CA LYS A 78 26.10 -17.23 -12.90
C LYS A 78 25.42 -17.76 -14.17
N ARG A 79 24.53 -18.74 -14.02
CA ARG A 79 23.73 -19.27 -15.14
C ARG A 79 22.91 -18.16 -15.82
N PRO A 80 22.78 -18.17 -17.16
CA PRO A 80 21.83 -17.31 -17.85
C PRO A 80 20.42 -17.57 -17.31
N ARG A 81 19.72 -16.52 -16.89
CA ARG A 81 18.31 -16.67 -16.49
C ARG A 81 17.51 -16.95 -17.77
N SER A 82 16.93 -18.15 -17.86
CA SER A 82 15.97 -18.52 -18.90
C SER A 82 14.81 -17.52 -18.93
N SER A 83 14.25 -17.31 -20.10
CA SER A 83 13.22 -16.31 -20.40
C SER A 83 11.92 -16.59 -19.64
N TYR A 84 11.79 -16.08 -18.42
CA TYR A 84 10.51 -16.03 -17.74
C TYR A 84 9.61 -15.00 -18.42
N ARG A 85 8.42 -15.43 -18.88
CA ARG A 85 7.37 -14.52 -19.34
C ARG A 85 6.92 -13.69 -18.13
N ARG A 86 7.25 -12.40 -18.15
CA ARG A 86 6.92 -11.47 -17.07
C ARG A 86 5.44 -11.13 -17.17
N PHE A 87 4.66 -11.49 -16.17
CA PHE A 87 3.27 -11.03 -16.06
C PHE A 87 3.26 -9.56 -15.63
N VAL A 88 2.52 -8.72 -16.35
CA VAL A 88 2.41 -7.27 -16.13
C VAL A 88 0.98 -6.86 -16.42
N HIS A 89 0.36 -6.13 -15.49
CA HIS A 89 -0.96 -5.55 -15.71
C HIS A 89 -0.93 -4.45 -16.79
N PRO A 90 -2.01 -4.25 -17.55
CA PRO A 90 -1.99 -3.44 -18.77
C PRO A 90 -1.85 -1.94 -18.51
N ASN A 91 -2.31 -1.44 -17.37
CA ASN A 91 -2.34 -0.01 -17.06
C ASN A 91 -1.82 0.27 -15.64
N PRO A 92 -1.25 1.47 -15.39
CA PRO A 92 -1.07 2.00 -14.05
C PRO A 92 -2.35 1.89 -13.21
N ASN A 93 -2.23 1.72 -11.89
CA ASN A 93 -3.36 1.51 -10.96
C ASN A 93 -4.18 0.24 -11.17
N SER A 94 -3.88 -0.59 -12.17
CA SER A 94 -4.56 -1.89 -12.33
C SER A 94 -4.21 -2.86 -11.20
N CYS A 95 -2.98 -2.79 -10.69
CA CYS A 95 -2.52 -3.60 -9.58
C CYS A 95 -1.33 -2.92 -8.91
N TRP A 96 -1.42 -2.76 -7.59
CA TRP A 96 -0.24 -2.47 -6.78
C TRP A 96 0.27 -3.74 -6.13
N GLN A 97 1.57 -3.78 -5.82
CA GLN A 97 2.17 -4.82 -5.00
C GLN A 97 2.68 -4.19 -3.72
N ILE A 98 2.35 -4.78 -2.57
CA ILE A 98 2.87 -4.38 -1.26
C ILE A 98 3.69 -5.52 -0.68
N ASP A 99 4.85 -5.18 -0.13
CA ASP A 99 5.67 -6.08 0.67
C ASP A 99 6.46 -5.29 1.72
N ALA A 100 7.15 -5.99 2.62
CA ALA A 100 7.94 -5.38 3.66
C ALA A 100 9.29 -6.09 3.85
N THR A 101 10.35 -5.29 4.02
CA THR A 101 11.71 -5.78 4.31
C THR A 101 12.20 -5.25 5.65
N GLY A 102 13.05 -6.02 6.33
CA GLY A 102 13.76 -5.53 7.51
C GLY A 102 14.93 -4.61 7.11
N TRP A 103 15.22 -3.63 7.97
CA TRP A 103 16.42 -2.79 7.89
C TRP A 103 17.02 -2.57 9.28
N GLN A 104 18.33 -2.67 9.40
CA GLN A 104 19.01 -2.58 10.69
C GLN A 104 19.28 -1.10 11.05
N LEU A 105 18.67 -0.63 12.13
CA LEU A 105 19.07 0.60 12.82
C LEU A 105 20.22 0.27 13.80
N GLN A 106 20.79 1.28 14.43
CA GLN A 106 21.91 1.11 15.38
C GLN A 106 21.59 0.13 16.53
N ASP A 107 20.36 0.12 17.03
CA ASP A 107 19.95 -0.63 18.22
C ASP A 107 18.96 -1.78 17.93
N ARG A 108 18.24 -1.72 16.81
CA ARG A 108 17.14 -2.65 16.51
C ARG A 108 16.89 -2.80 15.01
N THR A 109 16.17 -3.85 14.65
CA THR A 109 15.65 -4.01 13.29
C THR A 109 14.33 -3.23 13.14
N ALA A 110 14.28 -2.32 12.17
CA ALA A 110 13.06 -1.68 11.68
C ALA A 110 12.49 -2.45 10.49
N VAL A 111 11.29 -2.06 10.06
CA VAL A 111 10.62 -2.57 8.86
C VAL A 111 10.38 -1.43 7.89
N ILE A 112 10.53 -1.70 6.60
CA ILE A 112 10.17 -0.79 5.51
C ILE A 112 9.03 -1.44 4.74
N PHE A 113 7.88 -0.78 4.67
CA PHE A 113 6.80 -1.16 3.76
C PHE A 113 7.03 -0.49 2.41
N GLU A 114 7.13 -1.29 1.34
CA GLU A 114 7.29 -0.82 -0.03
C GLU A 114 6.05 -1.17 -0.85
N ILE A 115 5.53 -0.19 -1.58
CA ILE A 115 4.41 -0.33 -2.49
C ILE A 115 4.85 0.10 -3.87
N ILE A 116 4.64 -0.77 -4.86
CA ILE A 116 4.95 -0.48 -6.26
C ILE A 116 3.73 -0.68 -7.15
N ASP A 117 3.68 0.06 -8.25
CA ASP A 117 2.74 -0.21 -9.34
C ASP A 117 3.25 -1.34 -10.26
N ASP A 118 2.37 -2.33 -10.50
CA ASP A 118 2.69 -3.54 -11.25
C ASP A 118 2.95 -3.29 -12.74
N HIS A 119 2.44 -2.20 -13.30
CA HIS A 119 2.62 -1.85 -14.71
C HIS A 119 3.95 -1.12 -14.91
N SER A 120 4.05 0.05 -14.28
CA SER A 120 5.12 1.04 -14.47
C SER A 120 6.37 0.79 -13.65
N ARG A 121 6.32 -0.08 -12.63
CA ARG A 121 7.36 -0.19 -11.57
C ARG A 121 7.51 1.09 -10.74
N LEU A 122 6.60 2.04 -10.85
CA LEU A 122 6.62 3.25 -10.04
C LEU A 122 6.59 2.85 -8.58
N GLU A 123 7.55 3.37 -7.82
CA GLU A 123 7.55 3.25 -6.37
C GLU A 123 6.57 4.30 -5.82
N LEU A 124 5.54 3.81 -5.13
CA LEU A 124 4.43 4.63 -4.67
C LEU A 124 4.73 5.14 -3.26
N VAL A 125 5.15 4.23 -2.38
CA VAL A 125 5.42 4.49 -0.97
C VAL A 125 6.51 3.55 -0.47
N SER A 126 7.48 4.11 0.26
CA SER A 126 8.48 3.44 1.07
C SER A 126 8.37 4.06 2.45
N MET A 127 7.88 3.28 3.42
CA MET A 127 7.51 3.80 4.73
C MET A 127 8.24 3.04 5.83
N SER A 128 8.98 3.75 6.68
CA SER A 128 9.60 3.16 7.85
C SER A 128 8.56 2.87 8.94
N ALA A 129 8.74 1.74 9.61
CA ALA A 129 7.87 1.22 10.65
C ALA A 129 8.68 0.46 11.71
N ARG A 130 8.13 0.36 12.91
CA ARG A 130 8.80 -0.37 14.01
C ARG A 130 8.78 -1.88 13.79
N SER A 131 7.70 -2.41 13.19
CA SER A 131 7.50 -3.84 12.99
C SER A 131 6.57 -4.10 11.80
N LYS A 132 6.53 -5.35 11.32
CA LYS A 132 5.60 -5.77 10.26
C LYS A 132 4.23 -6.06 10.89
N ASN A 133 3.35 -5.06 10.91
CA ASN A 133 1.99 -5.15 11.47
C ASN A 133 0.92 -4.63 10.48
N SER A 134 -0.35 -4.92 10.76
CA SER A 134 -1.46 -4.56 9.85
C SER A 134 -1.78 -3.07 9.84
N GLU A 135 -1.56 -2.36 10.95
CA GLU A 135 -1.86 -0.93 11.07
C GLU A 135 -0.91 -0.11 10.17
N ASP A 136 0.38 -0.40 10.23
CA ASP A 136 1.36 0.23 9.35
C ASP A 136 1.17 -0.16 7.89
N ALA A 137 0.72 -1.39 7.59
CA ALA A 137 0.37 -1.77 6.23
C ALA A 137 -0.83 -0.96 5.69
N VAL A 138 -1.86 -0.74 6.52
CA VAL A 138 -3.00 0.13 6.20
C VAL A 138 -2.53 1.56 5.99
N ARG A 139 -1.66 2.08 6.86
CA ARG A 139 -1.08 3.43 6.75
C ARG A 139 -0.31 3.61 5.45
N ALA A 140 0.56 2.67 5.09
CA ALA A 140 1.32 2.71 3.85
C ALA A 140 0.41 2.74 2.61
N VAL A 141 -0.60 1.88 2.56
CA VAL A 141 -1.56 1.84 1.44
C VAL A 141 -2.42 3.11 1.39
N SER A 142 -2.81 3.65 2.54
CA SER A 142 -3.56 4.91 2.61
C SER A 142 -2.76 6.07 2.04
N LEU A 143 -1.48 6.18 2.40
CA LEU A 143 -0.55 7.18 1.83
C LEU A 143 -0.41 7.02 0.30
N ALA A 144 -0.38 5.78 -0.20
CA ALA A 144 -0.33 5.54 -1.64
C ALA A 144 -1.64 5.95 -2.34
N ILE A 145 -2.80 5.65 -1.74
CA ILE A 145 -4.12 6.04 -2.24
C ILE A 145 -4.26 7.55 -2.30
N GLU A 146 -3.84 8.26 -1.25
CA GLU A 146 -3.88 9.73 -1.21
C GLU A 146 -3.09 10.35 -2.38
N ARG A 147 -1.93 9.78 -2.71
CA ARG A 147 -1.04 10.30 -3.76
C ARG A 147 -1.45 9.91 -5.18
N TYR A 148 -1.98 8.71 -5.37
CA TYR A 148 -2.12 8.09 -6.69
C TYR A 148 -3.53 7.62 -7.05
N GLY A 149 -4.48 7.77 -6.13
CA GLY A 149 -5.85 7.27 -6.27
C GLY A 149 -5.98 5.79 -5.93
N VAL A 150 -7.23 5.30 -5.89
CA VAL A 150 -7.54 3.93 -5.49
C VAL A 150 -7.21 2.94 -6.63
N PRO A 151 -6.39 1.89 -6.41
CA PRO A 151 -6.09 0.90 -7.42
C PRO A 151 -7.24 -0.11 -7.59
N GLN A 152 -7.26 -0.85 -8.69
CA GLN A 152 -8.23 -1.94 -8.86
C GLN A 152 -7.89 -3.17 -8.02
N LYS A 153 -6.60 -3.45 -7.81
CA LYS A 153 -6.09 -4.65 -7.12
C LYS A 153 -4.89 -4.30 -6.25
N VAL A 154 -4.77 -5.00 -5.13
CA VAL A 154 -3.54 -4.99 -4.33
C VAL A 154 -3.08 -6.42 -4.11
N LEU A 155 -1.86 -6.70 -4.55
CA LEU A 155 -1.16 -7.96 -4.39
C LEU A 155 -0.27 -7.89 -3.15
N SER A 156 -0.46 -8.84 -2.24
CA SER A 156 0.38 -8.97 -1.05
C SER A 156 0.77 -10.43 -0.79
N ASP A 157 1.74 -10.63 0.11
CA ASP A 157 1.95 -11.94 0.71
C ASP A 157 0.77 -12.36 1.61
N ASN A 158 0.76 -13.64 2.02
CA ASN A 158 -0.25 -14.17 2.94
C ASN A 158 0.12 -13.99 4.43
N GLY A 159 1.02 -13.06 4.74
CA GLY A 159 1.46 -12.76 6.09
C GLY A 159 0.34 -12.16 6.93
N THR A 160 0.40 -12.34 8.25
CA THR A 160 -0.62 -11.84 9.20
C THR A 160 -0.80 -10.33 9.14
N ALA A 161 0.26 -9.59 8.85
CA ALA A 161 0.24 -8.14 8.67
C ALA A 161 -0.37 -7.68 7.35
N LEU A 162 -0.42 -8.54 6.33
CA LEU A 162 -0.88 -8.18 5.00
C LEU A 162 -2.20 -8.90 4.71
N ASN A 163 -2.15 -10.15 4.23
CA ASN A 163 -3.35 -10.89 3.87
C ASN A 163 -3.44 -12.27 4.56
N PRO A 164 -4.01 -12.33 5.77
CA PRO A 164 -4.19 -13.59 6.49
C PRO A 164 -5.36 -14.44 5.98
N SER A 165 -6.01 -14.11 4.86
CA SER A 165 -7.23 -14.82 4.38
C SER A 165 -7.06 -16.34 4.29
N ARG A 166 -5.87 -16.83 3.94
CA ARG A 166 -5.57 -18.28 3.92
C ARG A 166 -5.53 -18.94 5.29
N ARG A 167 -5.50 -18.16 6.37
CA ARG A 167 -5.62 -18.60 7.76
C ARG A 167 -7.06 -18.53 8.27
N GLY A 168 -8.04 -18.24 7.40
CA GLY A 168 -9.46 -18.26 7.72
C GLY A 168 -10.03 -16.94 8.28
N TRP A 169 -9.27 -15.85 8.28
CA TRP A 169 -9.76 -14.54 8.73
C TRP A 169 -9.22 -13.38 7.91
N GLU A 170 -9.91 -12.23 7.97
CA GLU A 170 -9.54 -11.03 7.21
C GLU A 170 -8.81 -10.01 8.07
N GLY A 171 -7.59 -9.66 7.64
CA GLY A 171 -6.77 -8.61 8.24
C GLY A 171 -7.33 -7.21 8.00
N ALA A 172 -6.88 -6.23 8.77
CA ALA A 172 -7.31 -4.84 8.65
C ALA A 172 -7.09 -4.28 7.23
N LEU A 173 -5.94 -4.60 6.62
CA LEU A 173 -5.64 -4.21 5.24
C LEU A 173 -6.67 -4.79 4.25
N VAL A 174 -6.98 -6.09 4.34
CA VAL A 174 -7.96 -6.75 3.47
C VAL A 174 -9.34 -6.11 3.61
N LYS A 175 -9.76 -5.81 4.83
CA LYS A 175 -11.04 -5.14 5.11
C LYS A 175 -11.10 -3.74 4.49
N MET A 176 -10.06 -2.93 4.69
CA MET A 176 -9.95 -1.59 4.11
C MET A 176 -10.02 -1.64 2.57
N LEU A 177 -9.27 -2.57 1.95
CA LEU A 177 -9.27 -2.73 0.49
C LEU A 177 -10.67 -3.09 -0.03
N LYS A 178 -11.35 -4.06 0.60
CA LYS A 178 -12.71 -4.44 0.21
C LYS A 178 -13.72 -3.31 0.38
N ALA A 179 -13.62 -2.52 1.46
CA ALA A 179 -14.48 -1.36 1.69
C ALA A 179 -14.34 -0.30 0.58
N LEU A 180 -13.17 -0.21 -0.05
CA LEU A 180 -12.91 0.66 -1.20
C LEU A 180 -13.23 0.02 -2.56
N GLY A 181 -13.79 -1.20 -2.59
CA GLY A 181 -14.01 -1.95 -3.83
C GLY A 181 -12.74 -2.54 -4.45
N VAL A 182 -11.58 -2.38 -3.80
CA VAL A 182 -10.30 -2.92 -4.26
C VAL A 182 -10.28 -4.42 -4.06
N LYS A 183 -9.83 -5.17 -5.06
CA LYS A 183 -9.68 -6.62 -4.96
C LYS A 183 -8.32 -7.00 -4.33
N PRO A 184 -8.27 -7.46 -3.07
CA PRO A 184 -7.05 -8.03 -2.50
C PRO A 184 -6.74 -9.36 -3.20
N ILE A 185 -5.51 -9.52 -3.68
CA ILE A 185 -5.04 -10.76 -4.31
C ILE A 185 -3.76 -11.24 -3.61
N THR A 186 -3.51 -12.55 -3.65
CA THR A 186 -2.30 -13.15 -3.08
C THR A 186 -1.59 -14.00 -4.10
N GLY A 187 -0.26 -14.01 -4.04
CA GLY A 187 0.54 -14.88 -4.90
C GLY A 187 0.17 -16.35 -4.67
N LYS A 188 0.11 -17.15 -5.75
CA LYS A 188 -0.02 -18.61 -5.61
C LYS A 188 1.20 -19.16 -4.83
N PRO A 189 1.02 -20.18 -3.97
CA PRO A 189 2.17 -20.85 -3.36
C PRO A 189 3.15 -21.30 -4.45
N SER A 190 4.44 -21.14 -4.20
CA SER A 190 5.49 -21.60 -5.12
C SER A 190 5.41 -21.01 -6.53
N SER A 191 4.99 -19.74 -6.65
CA SER A 191 4.97 -19.00 -7.92
C SER A 191 5.99 -17.85 -7.93
N PRO A 192 7.27 -18.12 -8.26
CA PRO A 192 8.35 -17.13 -8.31
C PRO A 192 8.07 -15.93 -9.21
N THR A 193 7.16 -16.10 -10.19
CA THR A 193 6.82 -15.07 -11.17
C THR A 193 6.09 -13.87 -10.57
N THR A 194 5.43 -14.04 -9.41
CA THR A 194 4.60 -13.01 -8.80
C THR A 194 5.41 -12.06 -7.90
N GLN A 195 6.49 -12.56 -7.27
CA GLN A 195 7.26 -11.83 -6.24
C GLN A 195 8.51 -11.11 -6.78
N GLY A 196 8.96 -11.45 -7.99
CA GLY A 196 10.24 -10.92 -8.52
C GLY A 196 10.30 -9.40 -8.74
N LYS A 197 9.16 -8.70 -8.74
CA LYS A 197 9.14 -7.22 -8.83
C LYS A 197 9.49 -6.59 -7.47
N ASN A 198 8.86 -7.04 -6.39
CA ASN A 198 9.17 -6.63 -5.02
C ASN A 198 10.61 -7.01 -4.65
N GLU A 199 11.06 -8.23 -4.94
CA GLU A 199 12.46 -8.63 -4.70
C GLU A 199 13.46 -7.69 -5.40
N ARG A 200 13.11 -7.22 -6.60
CA ARG A 200 14.00 -6.34 -7.37
C ARG A 200 14.08 -4.93 -6.78
N ILE A 201 12.96 -4.38 -6.33
CA ILE A 201 12.97 -3.05 -5.70
C ILE A 201 13.64 -3.11 -4.33
N HIS A 202 13.34 -4.12 -3.50
CA HIS A 202 14.00 -4.34 -2.21
C HIS A 202 15.52 -4.38 -2.36
N SER A 203 16.02 -5.17 -3.31
CA SER A 203 17.47 -5.26 -3.59
C SER A 203 18.05 -3.93 -4.09
N THR A 204 17.25 -3.10 -4.77
CA THR A 204 17.68 -1.77 -5.22
C THR A 204 17.74 -0.80 -4.05
N LEU A 205 16.70 -0.78 -3.20
CA LEU A 205 16.63 0.06 -2.00
C LEU A 205 17.72 -0.30 -1.00
N GLN A 206 17.89 -1.57 -0.67
CA GLN A 206 18.92 -2.02 0.28
C GLN A 206 20.32 -1.57 -0.17
N ARG A 207 20.64 -1.69 -1.46
CA ARG A 207 21.93 -1.23 -1.97
C ARG A 207 22.11 0.29 -1.88
N PHE A 208 21.04 1.06 -2.10
CA PHE A 208 21.04 2.51 -1.88
C PHE A 208 21.30 2.82 -0.41
N LEU A 209 20.55 2.22 0.50
CA LEU A 209 20.65 2.43 1.95
C LEU A 209 22.01 2.00 2.52
N THR A 210 22.63 0.93 2.00
CA THR A 210 23.99 0.50 2.41
C THR A 210 25.07 1.55 2.11
N GLN A 211 24.80 2.48 1.18
CA GLN A 211 25.72 3.58 0.89
C GLN A 211 25.38 4.87 1.65
N GLN A 212 24.34 4.87 2.49
CA GLN A 212 23.97 6.01 3.33
C GLN A 212 24.61 5.92 4.72
N PRO A 213 24.72 7.04 5.46
CA PRO A 213 25.13 7.00 6.86
C PRO A 213 24.21 6.10 7.70
N PRO A 214 24.74 5.37 8.70
CA PRO A 214 23.91 4.62 9.64
C PRO A 214 22.91 5.53 10.37
N VAL A 215 21.69 5.02 10.58
CA VAL A 215 20.59 5.75 11.21
C VAL A 215 20.15 5.10 12.52
N ALA A 216 19.76 5.92 13.50
CA ALA A 216 19.34 5.48 14.82
C ALA A 216 17.81 5.47 14.99
N THR A 217 17.08 6.29 14.22
CA THR A 217 15.63 6.48 14.38
C THR A 217 14.84 6.14 13.13
N LEU A 218 13.53 5.88 13.30
CA LEU A 218 12.62 5.66 12.17
C LEU A 218 12.49 6.89 11.26
N ASN A 219 12.56 8.10 11.84
CA ASN A 219 12.49 9.35 11.08
C ASN A 219 13.72 9.51 10.19
N GLN A 220 14.92 9.28 10.72
CA GLN A 220 16.16 9.31 9.93
C GLN A 220 16.15 8.26 8.81
N LEU A 221 15.60 7.06 9.07
CA LEU A 221 15.39 6.08 8.01
C LEU A 221 14.41 6.61 6.96
N GLN A 222 13.29 7.20 7.39
CA GLN A 222 12.31 7.79 6.47
C GLN A 222 12.94 8.89 5.59
N ASP A 223 13.80 9.75 6.14
CA ASP A 223 14.51 10.78 5.38
C ASP A 223 15.33 10.16 4.24
N GLN A 224 16.00 9.03 4.48
CA GLN A 224 16.73 8.31 3.43
C GLN A 224 15.80 7.68 2.39
N LEU A 225 14.64 7.14 2.80
CA LEU A 225 13.62 6.63 1.88
C LEU A 225 13.06 7.74 0.98
N ASP A 226 12.88 8.94 1.53
CA ASP A 226 12.37 10.10 0.81
C ASP A 226 13.39 10.63 -0.22
N LEU A 227 14.69 10.42 0.01
CA LEU A 227 15.74 10.66 -0.99
C LEU A 227 15.79 9.59 -2.09
N PHE A 228 15.46 8.34 -1.75
CA PHE A 228 15.50 7.22 -2.70
C PHE A 228 14.45 7.39 -3.81
N ARG A 229 13.21 7.69 -3.41
CA ARG A 229 12.03 7.66 -4.28
C ARG A 229 12.13 8.58 -5.51
N PRO A 230 12.49 9.87 -5.40
CA PRO A 230 12.61 10.76 -6.56
C PRO A 230 13.60 10.21 -7.58
N TYR A 231 14.81 9.83 -7.16
CA TYR A 231 15.82 9.29 -8.07
C TYR A 231 15.36 7.97 -8.71
N TYR A 232 14.80 7.06 -7.91
CA TYR A 232 14.32 5.77 -8.41
C TYR A 232 13.23 5.97 -9.48
N ASN A 233 12.28 6.88 -9.24
CA ASN A 233 11.14 7.08 -10.12
C ASN A 233 11.46 7.91 -11.35
N THR A 234 12.31 8.93 -11.26
CA THR A 234 12.47 9.92 -12.34
C THR A 234 13.83 9.89 -13.04
N GLU A 235 14.87 9.32 -12.42
CA GLU A 235 16.24 9.32 -12.96
C GLU A 235 16.72 7.93 -13.39
N ARG A 236 16.26 6.88 -12.70
CA ARG A 236 16.71 5.50 -12.94
C ARG A 236 15.97 4.86 -14.12
N GLU A 237 16.69 4.63 -15.21
CA GLU A 237 16.17 3.79 -16.30
C GLU A 237 15.95 2.34 -15.84
N HIS A 238 14.79 1.78 -16.20
CA HIS A 238 14.40 0.45 -15.82
C HIS A 238 14.46 -0.52 -17.01
N GLN A 239 15.28 -1.58 -16.90
CA GLN A 239 15.49 -2.53 -17.99
C GLN A 239 14.22 -3.30 -18.39
N ALA A 240 13.28 -3.52 -17.47
CA ALA A 240 12.00 -4.15 -17.79
C ALA A 240 11.02 -3.21 -18.49
N LEU A 241 11.34 -1.91 -18.59
CA LEU A 241 10.53 -0.86 -19.25
C LEU A 241 11.24 -0.33 -20.50
N ASN A 242 12.12 -1.14 -21.10
CA ASN A 242 12.88 -0.79 -22.31
C ASN A 242 13.69 0.51 -22.18
N GLY A 243 14.20 0.81 -20.97
CA GLY A 243 15.02 1.99 -20.72
C GLY A 243 14.24 3.23 -20.28
N LYS A 244 12.90 3.18 -20.23
CA LYS A 244 12.10 4.23 -19.59
C LYS A 244 12.30 4.23 -18.07
N THR A 245 12.14 5.38 -17.43
CA THR A 245 11.99 5.43 -15.98
C THR A 245 10.62 4.92 -15.55
N PRO A 246 10.46 4.55 -14.26
CA PRO A 246 9.15 4.25 -13.72
C PRO A 246 8.12 5.38 -13.91
N GLN A 247 8.53 6.64 -13.74
CA GLN A 247 7.65 7.79 -13.96
C GLN A 247 7.25 7.93 -15.44
N GLU A 248 8.19 7.82 -16.38
CA GLU A 248 7.88 7.84 -17.81
C GLU A 248 6.93 6.71 -18.23
N ALA A 249 7.05 5.53 -17.62
CA ALA A 249 6.15 4.41 -17.88
C ALA A 249 4.76 4.61 -17.25
N TRP A 250 4.70 5.26 -16.09
CA TRP A 250 3.45 5.64 -15.44
C TRP A 250 2.68 6.68 -16.25
N ASP A 251 3.36 7.71 -16.76
CA ASP A 251 2.75 8.79 -17.53
C ASP A 251 2.41 8.39 -18.98
N ALA A 252 3.02 7.32 -19.50
CA ALA A 252 2.81 6.88 -20.89
C ALA A 252 1.47 6.16 -21.14
N MET A 253 0.72 5.80 -20.10
CA MET A 253 -0.52 5.02 -20.21
C MET A 253 -1.62 5.63 -19.34
N PRO A 254 -2.89 5.58 -19.77
CA PRO A 254 -4.00 5.99 -18.91
C PRO A 254 -4.07 5.10 -17.67
N LYS A 255 -4.35 5.72 -16.52
CA LYS A 255 -4.56 5.01 -15.24
C LYS A 255 -5.87 4.24 -15.29
N ALA A 256 -5.89 3.06 -14.69
CA ALA A 256 -7.12 2.32 -14.50
C ALA A 256 -8.10 3.10 -13.61
N SER A 257 -9.38 3.11 -13.98
CA SER A 257 -10.43 3.74 -13.18
C SER A 257 -10.54 3.06 -11.81
N PRO A 258 -10.71 3.84 -10.73
CA PRO A 258 -11.00 3.31 -9.41
C PRO A 258 -12.20 2.35 -9.42
N PRO A 259 -12.16 1.26 -8.65
CA PRO A 259 -13.34 0.43 -8.46
C PRO A 259 -14.41 1.19 -7.66
N GLN A 260 -15.67 0.78 -7.83
CA GLN A 260 -16.75 1.27 -6.98
C GLN A 260 -16.74 0.49 -5.65
N PRO A 261 -16.85 1.17 -4.50
CA PRO A 261 -17.12 0.51 -3.23
C PRO A 261 -18.32 -0.44 -3.34
N PRO A 262 -18.33 -1.57 -2.61
CA PRO A 262 -19.51 -2.40 -2.54
C PRO A 262 -20.69 -1.56 -2.02
N PRO A 263 -21.91 -1.78 -2.53
CA PRO A 263 -23.08 -1.09 -1.99
C PRO A 263 -23.14 -1.37 -0.48
N VAL A 264 -23.27 -0.31 0.31
CA VAL A 264 -23.54 -0.44 1.74
C VAL A 264 -24.88 -1.18 1.84
N PRO A 265 -24.96 -2.35 2.50
CA PRO A 265 -26.23 -3.02 2.69
C PRO A 265 -27.19 -2.03 3.36
N GLU A 266 -28.34 -1.76 2.73
CA GLU A 266 -29.40 -1.01 3.39
C GLU A 266 -29.69 -1.72 4.71
N ALA A 267 -29.58 -0.99 5.82
CA ALA A 267 -29.84 -1.54 7.14
C ALA A 267 -31.30 -2.01 7.16
N GLN A 268 -31.51 -3.32 7.16
CA GLN A 268 -32.86 -3.85 7.27
C GLN A 268 -33.43 -3.44 8.64
N PRO A 269 -34.71 -3.04 8.70
CA PRO A 269 -35.35 -2.71 9.96
C PRO A 269 -35.22 -3.89 10.95
N GLU A 270 -34.64 -3.64 12.12
CA GLU A 270 -34.59 -4.63 13.19
C GLU A 270 -35.93 -4.61 13.92
N GLU A 271 -36.72 -5.66 13.77
CA GLU A 271 -37.99 -5.82 14.49
C GLU A 271 -37.79 -6.68 15.74
N THR A 272 -38.28 -6.20 16.89
CA THR A 272 -38.24 -6.97 18.13
C THR A 272 -39.44 -6.67 19.00
N THR A 273 -39.95 -7.66 19.73
CA THR A 273 -41.05 -7.47 20.67
C THR A 273 -40.55 -7.46 22.11
N ARG A 274 -41.12 -6.58 22.94
CA ARG A 274 -40.80 -6.47 24.36
C ARG A 274 -42.06 -6.21 25.17
N ARG A 275 -42.16 -6.84 26.34
CA ARG A 275 -43.22 -6.52 27.29
C ARG A 275 -42.85 -5.26 28.07
N ALA A 276 -43.74 -4.27 28.08
CA ALA A 276 -43.55 -3.05 28.85
C ALA A 276 -43.57 -3.34 30.36
N CYS A 277 -42.74 -2.62 31.11
CA CYS A 277 -42.73 -2.68 32.57
C CYS A 277 -44.07 -2.19 33.16
N PRO A 278 -44.33 -2.40 34.46
CA PRO A 278 -45.55 -1.91 35.13
C PRO A 278 -45.76 -0.39 35.04
N LYS A 279 -44.71 0.39 34.78
CA LYS A 279 -44.77 1.85 34.59
C LYS A 279 -44.96 2.26 33.12
N GLY A 280 -45.09 1.31 32.20
CA GLY A 280 -45.26 1.58 30.78
C GLY A 280 -43.98 2.01 30.06
N SER A 281 -42.82 1.51 30.49
CA SER A 281 -41.54 1.75 29.84
C SER A 281 -40.98 0.48 29.21
N VAL A 282 -40.22 0.62 28.13
CA VAL A 282 -39.60 -0.50 27.38
C VAL A 282 -38.11 -0.22 27.19
N LYS A 283 -37.29 -1.25 27.40
CA LYS A 283 -35.84 -1.16 27.14
C LYS A 283 -35.54 -1.53 25.69
N VAL A 284 -34.91 -0.61 24.96
CA VAL A 284 -34.40 -0.81 23.61
C VAL A 284 -32.88 -0.61 23.65
N ARG A 285 -32.13 -1.68 23.35
CA ARG A 285 -30.66 -1.71 23.52
C ARG A 285 -30.26 -1.28 24.95
N SER A 286 -29.48 -0.20 25.09
CA SER A 286 -29.06 0.36 26.38
C SER A 286 -29.97 1.45 26.93
N THR A 287 -31.04 1.82 26.22
CA THR A 287 -31.90 2.96 26.54
C THR A 287 -33.28 2.51 27.00
N MET A 288 -33.79 3.08 28.09
CA MET A 288 -35.16 2.87 28.56
C MET A 288 -36.07 3.98 28.02
N VAL A 289 -37.14 3.61 27.34
CA VAL A 289 -38.08 4.55 26.71
C VAL A 289 -39.44 4.47 27.40
N MET A 290 -39.93 5.61 27.89
CA MET A 290 -41.26 5.71 28.50
C MET A 290 -42.34 5.85 27.42
N LEU A 291 -43.32 4.94 27.41
CA LEU A 291 -44.48 4.98 26.52
C LEU A 291 -45.73 5.47 27.26
N GLY A 292 -45.79 5.30 28.58
CA GLY A 292 -46.87 5.78 29.45
C GLY A 292 -47.64 4.64 30.12
N HIS A 293 -48.26 4.94 31.28
CA HIS A 293 -48.89 3.90 32.14
C HIS A 293 -49.98 3.09 31.45
N HIS A 294 -50.68 3.65 30.46
CA HIS A 294 -51.70 2.93 29.68
C HIS A 294 -51.14 1.72 28.92
N HIS A 295 -49.84 1.73 28.62
CA HIS A 295 -49.14 0.61 27.96
C HIS A 295 -48.46 -0.34 28.95
N ALA A 296 -48.71 -0.21 30.26
CA ALA A 296 -48.13 -1.08 31.26
C ALA A 296 -48.45 -2.56 31.00
N ARG A 297 -47.41 -3.41 31.06
CA ARG A 297 -47.51 -4.87 30.87
C ARG A 297 -48.00 -5.34 29.49
N GLN A 298 -48.23 -4.42 28.54
CA GLN A 298 -48.56 -4.76 27.15
C GLN A 298 -47.31 -5.22 26.38
N THR A 299 -47.51 -6.04 25.35
CA THR A 299 -46.47 -6.40 24.40
C THR A 299 -46.34 -5.31 23.36
N ILE A 300 -45.13 -4.78 23.21
CA ILE A 300 -44.80 -3.69 22.30
C ILE A 300 -43.88 -4.22 21.21
N THR A 301 -44.26 -4.00 19.95
CA THR A 301 -43.41 -4.26 18.80
C THR A 301 -42.53 -3.04 18.56
N ILE A 302 -41.23 -3.24 18.39
CA ILE A 302 -40.25 -2.19 18.20
C ILE A 302 -39.59 -2.40 16.84
N ILE A 303 -39.62 -1.37 16.00
CA ILE A 303 -38.94 -1.37 14.70
C ILE A 303 -37.80 -0.35 14.76
N ILE A 304 -36.56 -0.80 14.55
CA ILE A 304 -35.36 0.03 14.61
C ILE A 304 -34.79 0.20 13.21
N THR A 305 -34.68 1.45 12.77
CA THR A 305 -34.05 1.86 11.52
C THR A 305 -32.91 2.85 11.81
N PRO A 306 -32.03 3.17 10.84
CA PRO A 306 -31.04 4.23 11.01
C PRO A 306 -31.64 5.62 11.33
N ALA A 307 -32.89 5.86 10.93
CA ALA A 307 -33.55 7.16 11.09
C ALA A 307 -34.45 7.24 12.33
N ALA A 308 -35.04 6.13 12.77
CA ALA A 308 -36.05 6.11 13.84
C ALA A 308 -36.13 4.77 14.57
N ILE A 309 -36.56 4.81 15.83
CA ILE A 309 -37.06 3.69 16.63
C ILE A 309 -38.56 3.90 16.84
N MET A 310 -39.37 3.01 16.29
CA MET A 310 -40.82 3.06 16.34
C MET A 310 -41.37 1.99 17.29
N PHE A 311 -42.45 2.31 18.00
CA PHE A 311 -43.10 1.45 18.98
C PHE A 311 -44.56 1.27 18.59
N PHE A 312 -45.02 0.02 18.51
CA PHE A 312 -46.38 -0.34 18.14
C PHE A 312 -47.02 -1.22 19.20
N ASP A 313 -48.34 -1.09 19.37
CA ASP A 313 -49.10 -1.99 20.21
C ASP A 313 -49.35 -3.36 19.54
N ALA A 314 -50.04 -4.26 20.24
CA ALA A 314 -50.36 -5.59 19.72
C ALA A 314 -51.33 -5.57 18.51
N ALA A 315 -52.04 -4.45 18.28
CA ALA A 315 -52.91 -4.26 17.12
C ALA A 315 -52.17 -3.64 15.92
N GLY A 316 -50.88 -3.29 16.07
CA GLY A 316 -50.09 -2.63 15.04
C GLY A 316 -50.28 -1.11 14.97
N THR A 317 -50.92 -0.50 15.97
CA THR A 317 -51.05 0.96 16.06
C THR A 317 -49.77 1.56 16.58
N GLU A 318 -49.23 2.59 15.91
CA GLU A 318 -48.04 3.28 16.39
C GLU A 318 -48.33 4.03 17.69
N ILE A 319 -47.58 3.68 18.74
CA ILE A 319 -47.63 4.32 20.06
C ILE A 319 -46.74 5.57 20.05
N ARG A 320 -45.52 5.43 19.49
CA ARG A 320 -44.48 6.46 19.54
C ARG A 320 -43.39 6.17 18.52
N SER A 321 -42.78 7.22 17.99
CA SER A 321 -41.49 7.16 17.29
C SER A 321 -40.49 8.12 17.92
N ILE A 322 -39.22 7.72 17.97
CA ILE A 322 -38.10 8.52 18.44
C ILE A 322 -36.93 8.43 17.46
N THR A 323 -36.13 9.48 17.36
CA THR A 323 -34.81 9.40 16.70
C THR A 323 -33.87 8.51 17.51
N PRO A 324 -32.98 7.70 16.89
CA PRO A 324 -32.00 6.92 17.62
C PRO A 324 -31.20 7.82 18.56
N PRO A 325 -31.10 7.47 19.86
CA PRO A 325 -30.48 8.35 20.84
C PRO A 325 -28.96 8.41 20.69
N GLU A 326 -28.37 9.51 21.14
CA GLU A 326 -26.91 9.65 21.21
C GLU A 326 -26.28 8.55 22.08
N PRO A 327 -25.07 8.05 21.73
CA PRO A 327 -24.36 7.06 22.53
C PRO A 327 -24.24 7.48 24.00
N GLY A 328 -24.61 6.58 24.92
CA GLY A 328 -24.61 6.85 26.36
C GLY A 328 -25.95 7.30 26.94
N THR A 329 -26.96 7.59 26.11
CA THR A 329 -28.31 7.90 26.58
C THR A 329 -28.96 6.66 27.22
N THR A 330 -29.30 6.75 28.51
CA THR A 330 -29.87 5.64 29.29
C THR A 330 -31.39 5.71 29.44
N TYR A 331 -32.00 6.88 29.31
CA TYR A 331 -33.44 7.06 29.51
C TYR A 331 -34.03 8.16 28.62
N ILE A 332 -35.24 7.92 28.08
CA ILE A 332 -36.04 8.87 27.30
C ILE A 332 -37.46 8.92 27.88
N GLY A 333 -37.84 10.07 28.42
CA GLY A 333 -39.18 10.34 28.97
C GLY A 333 -40.24 10.49 27.87
N ASN A 334 -41.52 10.55 28.25
CA ASN A 334 -42.66 10.70 27.33
C ASN A 334 -43.09 12.16 27.09
N ASN A 335 -42.26 13.14 27.48
CA ASN A 335 -42.51 14.59 27.35
C ASN A 335 -43.85 15.09 27.91
N GLN A 336 -44.53 14.33 28.78
CA GLN A 336 -45.71 14.79 29.50
C GLN A 336 -45.31 15.47 30.82
N PRO A 337 -46.00 16.54 31.24
CA PRO A 337 -45.79 17.14 32.56
C PRO A 337 -46.08 16.11 33.66
N ARG A 338 -45.29 16.11 34.74
CA ARG A 338 -45.61 15.34 35.93
C ARG A 338 -46.94 15.83 36.50
N GLY A 339 -47.96 14.97 36.53
CA GLY A 339 -49.30 15.32 36.99
C GLY A 339 -49.31 15.86 38.42
N PHE A 340 -49.86 17.07 38.58
CA PHE A 340 -50.26 17.66 39.85
C PHE A 340 -51.54 16.93 40.31
N MET A 341 -51.54 16.29 41.48
CA MET A 341 -52.78 15.76 42.06
C MET A 341 -53.61 16.93 42.60
N ALA A 342 -54.71 17.26 41.92
CA ALA A 342 -55.70 18.18 42.46
C ALA A 342 -56.56 17.46 43.52
N ASN A 343 -56.57 18.02 44.73
CA ASN A 343 -57.41 17.60 45.85
C ASN A 343 -58.89 17.53 45.44
N GLN A 344 -59.53 16.39 45.67
CA GLN A 344 -60.98 16.29 45.66
C GLN A 344 -61.54 17.04 46.87
N GLN A 345 -62.20 18.18 46.63
CA GLN A 345 -63.14 18.75 47.60
C GLN A 345 -64.44 17.97 47.51
N SER A 346 -64.72 17.17 48.54
CA SER A 346 -66.04 16.62 48.81
C SER A 346 -66.91 17.71 49.42
N THR A 347 -67.90 18.18 48.66
CA THR A 347 -69.03 18.97 49.16
C THR A 347 -69.99 18.05 49.89
N LYS A 348 -70.23 18.36 51.17
CA LYS A 348 -71.33 17.81 51.97
C LYS A 348 -72.68 18.15 51.33
N SER A 349 -73.60 17.20 51.35
CA SER A 349 -75.03 17.44 51.56
C SER A 349 -75.54 16.39 52.53
#